data_AF-A0A6A7BFH3-F1
#
_entry.id   AF-A0A6A7BFH3-F1
#
_cell.length_a   1.000
_cell.length_b   1.000
_cell.length_c   1.000
_cell.angle_alpha   90.00
_cell.angle_beta   90.00
_cell.angle_gamma   90.00
#
_symmetry.space_group_name_H-M   'P 1'
#
loop_
_entity.id
_entity.type
_entity.pdbx_description
1 polymer ?
#
loop_
_entity_poly.entity_id
_entity_poly.type
_entity_poly.pdbx_seq_one_letter_code
_entity_poly.pdbx_strand_id
1 'polypeptide(L)'
;MVKPVVSAMNAWTCIVLSMFAIVILSTIGALFKTNSNTVMGGEEDPKDGAAVAGAVFGAVFIYIGFFVFCGLQAFLHMRESRRGAISLS
;
A
#
# COMPACT_ATOMS: atom_id res chain seq x y z
N MET A 1 -9.91 15.27 19.96
CA MET A 1 -9.08 15.63 18.79
C MET A 1 -7.92 14.65 18.76
N VAL A 2 -7.87 13.77 17.76
CA VAL A 2 -6.75 12.82 17.63
C VAL A 2 -5.56 13.57 17.05
N LYS A 3 -4.44 13.56 17.79
CA LYS A 3 -3.19 14.13 17.29
C LYS A 3 -2.62 13.17 16.23
N PRO A 4 -2.09 13.67 15.11
CA PRO A 4 -1.39 12.82 14.17
C PRO A 4 -0.17 12.19 14.87
N VAL A 5 -0.07 10.87 14.81
CA VAL A 5 0.98 10.09 15.50
C VAL A 5 2.29 10.07 14.69
N VAL A 6 2.20 10.20 13.36
CA VAL A 6 3.37 10.28 12.47
C VAL A 6 3.46 11.66 11.81
N SER A 7 4.68 12.05 11.44
CA SER A 7 4.94 13.29 10.69
C SER A 7 4.25 13.28 9.32
N ALA A 8 3.82 14.46 8.85
CA ALA A 8 3.15 14.65 7.57
C ALA A 8 3.98 14.11 6.39
N MET A 9 5.31 14.28 6.44
CA MET A 9 6.23 13.79 5.41
C MET A 9 6.22 12.27 5.32
N ASN A 10 6.26 11.58 6.46
CA ASN A 10 6.28 10.11 6.53
C ASN A 10 4.91 9.52 6.11
N ALA A 11 3.81 10.18 6.49
CA ALA A 11 2.46 9.78 6.05
C ALA A 11 2.32 9.88 4.52
N TRP A 12 2.87 10.94 3.91
CA TRP A 12 2.84 11.11 2.46
C TRP A 12 3.62 10.02 1.73
N THR A 13 4.86 9.76 2.14
CA THR A 13 5.68 8.68 1.56
C THR A 13 5.00 7.32 1.73
N CYS A 14 4.40 7.05 2.89
CA CYS A 14 3.65 5.81 3.14
C CYS A 14 2.48 5.62 2.18
N ILE A 15 1.70 6.68 1.91
CA ILE A 15 0.57 6.63 0.96
C ILE A 15 1.08 6.27 -0.44
N VAL A 16 2.11 6.96 -0.92
CA VAL A 16 2.67 6.74 -2.26
C VAL A 16 3.17 5.30 -2.39
N LEU A 17 4.01 4.84 -1.45
CA LEU A 17 4.55 3.47 -1.48
C LEU A 17 3.45 2.42 -1.41
N SER A 18 2.45 2.61 -0.55
CA SER A 18 1.32 1.67 -0.43
C SER A 18 0.53 1.59 -1.73
N MET A 19 0.32 2.72 -2.41
CA MET A 19 -0.43 2.76 -3.66
C MET A 19 0.31 2.02 -4.79
N PHE A 20 1.63 2.24 -4.93
CA PHE A 20 2.46 1.48 -5.87
C PHE A 20 2.51 -0.01 -5.54
N ALA A 21 2.66 -0.36 -4.26
CA ALA A 21 2.70 -1.75 -3.83
C ALA A 21 1.39 -2.49 -4.16
N ILE A 22 0.24 -1.87 -3.90
CA ILE A 22 -1.08 -2.45 -4.24
C ILE A 22 -1.18 -2.74 -5.73
N VAL A 23 -0.83 -1.77 -6.60
CA VAL A 23 -0.94 -1.94 -8.06
C VAL A 23 0.00 -3.03 -8.56
N ILE A 24 1.28 -2.99 -8.17
CA ILE A 24 2.30 -3.93 -8.66
C ILE A 24 1.99 -5.35 -8.17
N LEU A 25 1.73 -5.53 -6.86
CA LEU A 25 1.45 -6.85 -6.29
C LEU A 25 0.12 -7.43 -6.81
N SER A 26 -0.90 -6.60 -7.05
CA SER A 26 -2.15 -7.09 -7.64
C SER A 26 -1.94 -7.62 -9.07
N THR A 27 -1.11 -6.93 -9.86
CA THR A 27 -0.80 -7.35 -11.23
C THR A 27 0.03 -8.65 -11.23
N ILE A 28 1.03 -8.74 -10.37
CA ILE A 28 1.88 -9.93 -10.21
C ILE A 28 1.07 -11.12 -9.67
N GLY A 29 0.22 -10.91 -8.67
CA GLY A 29 -0.65 -11.95 -8.12
C GLY A 29 -1.63 -12.50 -9.15
N ALA A 30 -2.16 -11.66 -10.04
CA ALA A 30 -2.96 -12.09 -11.18
C ALA A 30 -2.16 -12.95 -12.17
N LEU A 31 -0.91 -12.57 -12.46
CA LEU A 31 0.00 -13.34 -13.33
C LEU A 31 0.37 -14.72 -12.77
N PHE A 32 0.64 -14.80 -11.46
CA PHE A 32 0.89 -16.09 -10.80
C PHE A 32 -0.35 -16.98 -10.79
N LYS A 33 -1.55 -16.40 -10.66
CA LYS A 33 -2.82 -17.14 -10.73
C LYS A 33 -3.09 -17.74 -12.11
N THR A 34 -2.67 -17.07 -13.18
CA THR A 34 -2.83 -17.58 -14.55
C THR A 34 -1.75 -18.59 -14.97
N ASN A 35 -0.82 -18.95 -14.07
CA ASN A 35 0.33 -19.82 -14.37
C ASN A 35 1.07 -19.39 -15.65
N SER A 36 1.21 -18.08 -15.86
CA SER A 36 1.82 -17.56 -17.07
C SER A 36 3.31 -17.90 -17.08
N ASN A 37 3.78 -18.56 -18.16
CA ASN A 37 5.17 -18.96 -18.33
C ASN A 37 6.17 -17.78 -18.23
N THR A 38 5.72 -16.53 -18.37
CA THR A 38 6.55 -15.33 -18.16
C THR A 38 7.02 -15.10 -16.70
N VAL A 39 6.38 -15.72 -15.71
CA VAL A 39 6.75 -15.63 -14.28
C VAL A 39 6.99 -17.00 -13.64
N MET A 40 6.85 -18.07 -14.43
CA MET A 40 6.89 -19.48 -14.02
C MET A 40 7.56 -20.36 -15.10
N GLY A 41 8.47 -19.79 -15.89
CA GLY A 41 9.02 -20.40 -17.09
C GLY A 41 10.44 -20.93 -16.95
N GLY A 42 11.16 -20.47 -15.94
CA GLY A 42 12.49 -20.92 -15.58
C GLY A 42 12.47 -22.21 -14.77
N GLU A 43 13.57 -22.96 -14.80
CA GLU A 43 13.72 -24.21 -14.07
C GLU A 43 13.80 -24.00 -12.54
N GLU A 44 14.19 -22.80 -12.13
CA GLU A 44 14.25 -22.33 -10.74
C GLU A 44 12.99 -21.58 -10.27
N ASP A 45 12.01 -21.38 -11.16
CA ASP A 45 10.76 -20.70 -10.81
C ASP A 45 9.84 -21.61 -9.96
N PRO A 46 9.00 -21.03 -9.09
CA PRO A 46 8.15 -21.83 -8.22
C PRO A 46 7.18 -22.71 -9.02
N LYS A 47 7.13 -24.00 -8.72
CA LYS A 47 6.17 -24.92 -9.37
C LYS A 47 4.71 -24.69 -8.97
N ASP A 48 4.49 -24.05 -7.80
CA ASP A 48 3.16 -23.81 -7.25
C ASP A 48 2.82 -22.31 -7.26
N GLY A 49 2.27 -21.85 -8.38
CA GLY A 49 1.84 -20.46 -8.56
C GLY A 49 0.64 -20.07 -7.73
N ALA A 50 -0.18 -21.04 -7.33
CA ALA A 50 -1.33 -20.78 -6.49
C ALA A 50 -0.90 -20.41 -5.06
N ALA A 51 0.11 -21.11 -4.52
CA ALA A 51 0.68 -20.79 -3.21
C ALA A 51 1.31 -19.38 -3.20
N VAL A 52 2.11 -19.05 -4.21
CA VAL A 52 2.76 -17.73 -4.35
C VAL A 52 1.71 -16.63 -4.54
N ALA A 53 0.72 -16.85 -5.41
CA ALA A 53 -0.39 -15.90 -5.61
C ALA A 53 -1.13 -15.65 -4.29
N GLY A 54 -1.41 -16.69 -3.49
CA GLY A 54 -2.03 -16.56 -2.17
C GLY A 54 -1.25 -15.65 -1.23
N ALA A 55 0.07 -15.83 -1.14
CA ALA A 55 0.94 -14.96 -0.34
C ALA A 55 0.96 -13.51 -0.85
N VAL A 56 1.06 -13.32 -2.17
CA VAL A 56 1.06 -11.99 -2.81
C VAL A 56 -0.26 -11.25 -2.58
N PHE A 57 -1.41 -11.93 -2.72
CA PHE A 57 -2.71 -11.35 -2.39
C PHE A 57 -2.83 -11.01 -0.89
N GLY A 58 -2.26 -11.84 -0.01
CA GLY A 58 -2.14 -11.52 1.41
C GLY A 58 -1.39 -10.21 1.65
N ALA A 59 -0.27 -10.00 0.96
CA ALA A 59 0.50 -8.76 1.05
C ALA A 59 -0.30 -7.53 0.56
N VAL A 60 -1.12 -7.68 -0.50
CA VAL A 60 -2.00 -6.59 -0.98
C VAL A 60 -2.93 -6.11 0.13
N PHE A 61 -3.56 -7.01 0.89
CA PHE A 61 -4.43 -6.63 2.02
C PHE A 61 -3.68 -5.84 3.10
N ILE A 62 -2.43 -6.20 3.38
CA ILE A 62 -1.59 -5.48 4.35
C ILE A 62 -1.31 -4.05 3.86
N TYR A 63 -0.95 -3.88 2.59
CA TYR A 63 -0.71 -2.55 2.01
C TYR A 63 -1.99 -1.70 1.91
N ILE A 64 -3.16 -2.30 1.72
CA ILE A 64 -4.45 -1.59 1.84
C ILE A 64 -4.63 -1.07 3.26
N GLY A 65 -4.30 -1.86 4.29
CA GLY A 65 -4.31 -1.42 5.68
C GLY A 65 -3.40 -0.21 5.92
N PHE A 66 -2.16 -0.26 5.42
CA PHE A 66 -1.22 0.87 5.50
C PHE A 66 -1.73 2.10 4.76
N PHE A 67 -2.31 1.93 3.57
CA PHE A 67 -2.88 3.02 2.79
C PHE A 67 -4.00 3.74 3.54
N VAL A 68 -4.93 2.99 4.14
CA VAL A 68 -6.03 3.56 4.95
C VAL A 68 -5.49 4.29 6.19
N PHE A 69 -4.57 3.67 6.92
CA PHE A 69 -3.98 4.26 8.12
C PHE A 69 -3.21 5.56 7.82
N CYS A 70 -2.29 5.53 6.87
CA CYS A 70 -1.50 6.69 6.46
C CYS A 70 -2.39 7.77 5.81
N GLY A 71 -3.43 7.36 5.09
CA GLY A 71 -4.46 8.26 4.52
C GLY A 71 -5.24 9.03 5.60
N LEU A 72 -5.69 8.34 6.66
CA LEU A 72 -6.36 8.97 7.80
C LEU A 72 -5.41 9.95 8.52
N GLN A 73 -4.14 9.59 8.68
CA GLN A 73 -3.15 10.48 9.31
C GLN A 73 -2.84 11.71 8.45
N ALA A 74 -2.72 11.56 7.13
CA ALA A 74 -2.58 12.68 6.21
C ALA A 74 -3.82 13.59 6.20
N PHE A 75 -5.02 13.00 6.29
CA PHE A 75 -6.26 13.75 6.39
C PHE A 75 -6.33 14.59 7.69
N LEU A 76 -5.90 14.02 8.82
CA LEU A 76 -5.82 14.74 10.08
C LEU A 76 -4.80 15.89 10.02
N HIS A 77 -3.63 15.69 9.42
CA HIS A 77 -2.66 16.76 9.15
C HIS A 77 -3.27 17.89 8.30
N MET A 78 -3.96 17.56 7.21
CA MET A 78 -4.65 18.57 6.39
C MET A 78 -5.76 19.31 7.15
N ARG A 79 -6.44 18.63 8.08
CA ARG A 79 -7.49 19.23 8.91
C ARG A 79 -6.90 20.14 9.99
N GLU A 80 -5.76 19.77 10.58
CA GLU A 80 -5.04 20.57 11.55
C GLU A 80 -4.46 21.84 10.91
N SER A 81 -3.80 21.73 9.75
CA SER A 81 -3.31 22.89 8.99
C SER A 81 -4.42 23.89 8.64
N ARG A 82 -5.62 23.40 8.29
CA ARG A 82 -6.79 24.26 8.02
C ARG A 82 -7.35 24.94 9.26
N ARG A 83 -7.22 24.35 10.46
CA ARG A 83 -7.67 24.96 11.72
C ARG A 83 -6.62 25.92 12.29
N GLY A 84 -5.33 25.66 12.05
CA GLY A 84 -4.23 26.56 12.42
C GLY A 84 -4.20 27.84 11.60
N ALA A 85 -4.63 27.79 10.33
CA ALA A 85 -4.73 28.97 9.45
C ALA A 85 -5.80 30.00 9.87
N ILE A 86 -6.64 29.73 10.88
CA ILE A 86 -7.65 30.67 11.40
C ILE A 86 -7.17 31.40 12.68
N SER A 87 -5.99 31.07 13.23
CA SER A 87 -5.54 31.64 14.51
C SER A 87 -4.42 32.69 14.41
N LEU A 88 -4.25 33.38 13.27
CA LEU A 88 -3.31 34.49 13.16
C LEU A 88 -3.84 35.61 12.26
N SER A 89 -4.73 36.43 12.83
CA SER A 89 -4.94 37.84 12.47
C SER A 89 -5.00 38.65 13.75
#